data_AF-A0A653VUK2-F1
#
_entry.id   AF-A0A653VUK2-F1
#
_cell.length_a   1.000
_cell.length_b   1.000
_cell.length_c   1.000
_cell.angle_alpha   90.00
_cell.angle_beta   90.00
_cell.angle_gamma   90.00
#
_symmetry.space_group_name_H-M   'P 1'
#
loop_
_entity.id
_entity.type
_entity.pdbx_description
1 polymer ?
#
loop_
_entity_poly.entity_id
_entity_poly.type
_entity_poly.pdbx_seq_one_letter_code
_entity_poly.pdbx_strand_id
1 'polypeptide(L)'
;MTAETTRSPWWMVNAIFDPDGGGADFSYTEGLAARGHPELHIWARPTDGLDPGEDWHFSQRDTCVLLNRLAWRLVDGALQVGDRWEETYDGGLVTVRFELGGPVEAASVEAFGARDAPVLPVRWSLERPPVVAPRALSTAQRATLRTEYDDLRRLLPPGTAAPPGWALPGRFSAGPRQPYGPRHAMVLARAAQLFSGDASFWYRLMMAAMLQRQQAPAGHAVAVAYAAARGAGRHGAVRRLEDAVHQLRAGLGVTWAVDEVGVALRAILGPVVDEEVRQAWLDAAGVSIESCLLVEAVADEVPDQALTLGQGAVRSSSTTDERAPGPEWLAPQEVLERVQALMARLGTEAMLACAKRWDDQVGTEAVQVLGGRTMLTSSHGPTIRLEVDGVTVFGPLELVREQRRLQAVLQCWVNDLTAVVVHRGELSGRVVAEFCRASGLPEWMARTLSAQRN
;
A
#
# COMPACT_ATOMS: atom_id res chain seq x y z
N MET A 1 7.94 -0.95 -13.37
CA MET A 1 9.36 -0.58 -13.62
C MET A 1 9.84 -1.32 -14.85
N THR A 2 9.72 -0.70 -16.01
CA THR A 2 10.32 -1.16 -17.27
C THR A 2 11.84 -0.86 -17.26
N ALA A 3 12.59 -1.52 -18.15
CA ALA A 3 14.05 -1.65 -18.16
C ALA A 3 14.87 -0.34 -18.42
N GLU A 4 14.67 0.72 -17.63
CA GLU A 4 15.42 1.99 -17.74
C GLU A 4 16.62 2.13 -16.76
N THR A 5 16.87 1.17 -15.87
CA THR A 5 17.81 1.35 -14.74
C THR A 5 19.20 0.72 -14.93
N THR A 6 19.97 1.19 -15.91
CA THR A 6 21.43 0.93 -15.94
C THR A 6 22.28 2.18 -16.20
N ARG A 7 21.68 3.35 -16.42
CA ARG A 7 22.42 4.60 -16.61
C ARG A 7 22.51 5.36 -15.29
N SER A 8 23.72 5.79 -14.91
CA SER A 8 23.94 6.65 -13.74
C SER A 8 23.91 8.12 -14.17
N PRO A 9 23.11 8.98 -13.51
CA PRO A 9 23.11 10.41 -13.83
C PRO A 9 24.47 11.03 -13.48
N TRP A 10 24.95 11.93 -14.34
CA TRP A 10 26.15 12.75 -14.05
C TRP A 10 25.81 14.15 -13.54
N TRP A 11 24.53 14.48 -13.51
CA TRP A 11 23.96 15.67 -12.89
C TRP A 11 23.47 15.34 -11.49
N MET A 12 23.16 16.38 -10.73
CA MET A 12 22.46 16.29 -9.46
C MET A 12 21.04 16.84 -9.62
N VAL A 13 20.12 16.43 -8.75
CA VAL A 13 18.83 17.09 -8.57
C VAL A 13 18.81 17.74 -7.20
N ASN A 14 18.63 19.05 -7.17
CA ASN A 14 18.47 19.83 -5.96
C ASN A 14 16.98 19.98 -5.67
N ALA A 15 16.54 19.63 -4.45
CA ALA A 15 15.17 19.85 -3.99
C ALA A 15 15.18 20.96 -2.93
N ILE A 16 14.36 21.98 -3.15
CA ILE A 16 14.22 23.14 -2.27
C ILE A 16 12.90 23.01 -1.51
N PHE A 17 12.98 23.13 -0.19
CA PHE A 17 11.85 23.05 0.73
C PHE A 17 11.49 24.44 1.24
N ASP A 18 10.22 24.78 1.17
CA ASP A 18 9.60 25.94 1.78
C ASP A 18 9.17 25.58 3.21
N PRO A 19 9.93 26.01 4.24
CA PRO A 19 9.64 25.65 5.63
C PRO A 19 8.34 26.27 6.15
N ASP A 20 7.85 27.33 5.50
CA ASP A 20 6.63 28.02 5.90
C ASP A 20 5.37 27.38 5.28
N GLY A 21 5.54 26.41 4.38
CA GLY A 21 4.45 25.66 3.76
C GLY A 21 3.56 26.48 2.84
N GLY A 22 4.05 27.63 2.36
CA GLY A 22 3.37 28.50 1.40
C GLY A 22 3.19 27.84 0.02
N GLY A 23 3.93 26.76 -0.24
CA GLY A 23 3.87 25.99 -1.48
C GLY A 23 4.92 26.39 -2.50
N ALA A 24 6.00 27.04 -2.04
CA ALA A 24 7.16 27.38 -2.85
C ALA A 24 8.20 26.23 -2.92
N ASP A 25 7.75 24.98 -2.77
CA ASP A 25 8.61 23.80 -2.96
C ASP A 25 8.90 23.61 -4.45
N PHE A 26 10.17 23.37 -4.80
CA PHE A 26 10.57 23.07 -6.17
C PHE A 26 11.79 22.16 -6.24
N SER A 27 12.13 21.72 -7.45
CA SER A 27 13.36 20.99 -7.70
C SER A 27 13.94 21.36 -9.06
N TYR A 28 15.26 21.27 -9.18
CA TYR A 28 15.94 21.54 -10.45
C TYR A 28 17.22 20.70 -10.60
N THR A 29 17.66 20.50 -11.84
CA THR A 29 18.91 19.80 -12.15
C THR A 29 20.11 20.74 -12.10
N GLU A 30 21.27 20.20 -11.75
CA GLU A 30 22.55 20.89 -11.85
C GLU A 30 23.59 19.96 -12.48
N GLY A 31 24.19 20.39 -13.60
CA GLY A 31 25.27 19.68 -14.28
C GLY A 31 24.92 19.16 -15.69
N LEU A 32 23.68 19.33 -16.16
CA LEU A 32 23.32 19.05 -17.56
C LEU A 32 24.07 20.00 -18.51
N ALA A 33 24.24 21.27 -18.10
CA ALA A 33 24.92 22.29 -18.89
C ALA A 33 26.38 21.95 -19.21
N ALA A 34 27.05 21.18 -18.35
CA ALA A 34 28.42 20.72 -18.57
C ALA A 34 28.57 19.80 -19.80
N ARG A 35 27.45 19.28 -20.33
CA ARG A 35 27.41 18.50 -21.58
C ARG A 35 26.55 19.14 -22.67
N GLY A 36 26.29 20.44 -22.57
CA GLY A 36 25.59 21.20 -23.60
C GLY A 36 24.07 21.05 -23.59
N HIS A 37 23.47 20.55 -22.51
CA HIS A 37 22.02 20.50 -22.33
C HIS A 37 21.55 21.56 -21.33
N PRO A 38 20.39 22.19 -21.51
CA PRO A 38 19.84 23.10 -20.50
C PRO A 38 19.47 22.34 -19.22
N GLU A 39 19.44 23.04 -18.09
CA GLU A 39 18.95 22.48 -16.83
C GLU A 39 17.42 22.35 -16.85
N LEU A 40 16.84 21.52 -16.00
CA LEU A 40 15.41 21.35 -15.85
C LEU A 40 14.96 21.86 -14.49
N HIS A 41 13.75 22.41 -14.41
CA HIS A 41 13.14 22.90 -13.17
C HIS A 41 11.68 22.47 -13.08
N ILE A 42 11.17 22.12 -11.90
CA ILE A 42 9.76 21.86 -11.66
C ILE A 42 9.30 22.37 -10.29
N TRP A 43 8.15 23.04 -10.25
CA TRP A 43 7.44 23.37 -9.01
C TRP A 43 6.68 22.15 -8.49
N ALA A 44 6.68 21.95 -7.17
CA ALA A 44 5.92 20.88 -6.54
C ALA A 44 4.39 21.07 -6.66
N ARG A 45 3.93 22.32 -6.86
CA ARG A 45 2.53 22.67 -7.10
C ARG A 45 2.26 23.03 -8.57
N PRO A 46 1.00 22.91 -9.03
CA PRO A 46 0.64 23.23 -10.42
C PRO A 46 1.00 24.68 -10.74
N THR A 47 1.66 24.89 -11.87
CA THR A 47 1.96 26.23 -12.40
C THR A 47 0.85 26.76 -13.29
N ASP A 48 -0.02 25.87 -13.75
CA ASP A 48 -1.05 26.14 -14.75
C ASP A 48 -2.38 25.45 -14.39
N GLY A 49 -3.44 25.85 -15.09
CA GLY A 49 -4.77 25.28 -14.92
C GLY A 49 -5.63 25.98 -13.87
N LEU A 50 -6.78 25.38 -13.56
CA LEU A 50 -7.77 25.94 -12.62
C LEU A 50 -7.59 25.43 -11.19
N ASP A 51 -7.05 24.23 -11.02
CA ASP A 51 -6.82 23.65 -9.70
C ASP A 51 -5.40 24.02 -9.22
N PRO A 52 -5.27 24.84 -8.17
CA PRO A 52 -3.97 25.30 -7.67
C PRO A 52 -3.23 24.26 -6.81
N GLY A 53 -3.79 23.06 -6.61
CA GLY A 53 -3.14 22.01 -5.82
C GLY A 53 -2.99 22.34 -4.33
N GLU A 54 -3.96 23.06 -3.73
CA GLU A 54 -3.90 23.44 -2.29
C GLU A 54 -3.63 22.25 -1.36
N ASP A 55 -4.21 21.09 -1.67
CA ASP A 55 -4.11 19.82 -0.94
C ASP A 55 -3.38 18.73 -1.74
N TRP A 56 -2.68 19.08 -2.83
CA TRP A 56 -1.97 18.12 -3.68
C TRP A 56 -0.74 18.72 -4.32
N HIS A 57 0.41 18.09 -4.11
CA HIS A 57 1.69 18.49 -4.65
C HIS A 57 2.59 17.26 -4.82
N PHE A 58 3.58 17.37 -5.70
CA PHE A 58 4.62 16.36 -5.81
C PHE A 58 5.53 16.39 -4.57
N SER A 59 5.84 15.23 -4.02
CA SER A 59 6.90 15.16 -3.02
C SER A 59 8.26 15.45 -3.66
N GLN A 60 9.27 15.80 -2.86
CA GLN A 60 10.64 15.98 -3.33
C GLN A 60 11.19 14.72 -4.03
N ARG A 61 10.73 13.53 -3.59
CA ARG A 61 11.11 12.27 -4.24
C ARG A 61 10.47 12.18 -5.62
N ASP A 62 9.21 12.56 -5.77
CA ASP A 62 8.50 12.51 -7.04
C ASP A 62 9.12 13.48 -8.04
N THR A 63 9.39 14.73 -7.63
CA THR A 63 10.08 15.71 -8.48
C THR A 63 11.48 15.24 -8.87
N CYS A 64 12.23 14.63 -7.95
CA CYS A 64 13.54 14.03 -8.26
C CYS A 64 13.45 12.92 -9.31
N VAL A 65 12.52 11.98 -9.15
CA VAL A 65 12.34 10.87 -10.10
C VAL A 65 11.90 11.40 -11.47
N LEU A 66 10.95 12.33 -11.47
CA LEU A 66 10.44 12.98 -12.67
C LEU A 66 11.54 13.73 -13.42
N LEU A 67 12.31 14.57 -12.74
CA LEU A 67 13.41 15.32 -13.36
C LEU A 67 14.50 14.41 -13.92
N ASN A 68 14.87 13.34 -13.21
CA ASN A 68 15.84 12.38 -13.75
C ASN A 68 15.34 11.70 -15.02
N ARG A 69 14.06 11.30 -15.05
CA ARG A 69 13.44 10.70 -16.25
C ARG A 69 13.39 11.71 -17.41
N LEU A 70 13.01 12.95 -17.16
CA LEU A 70 12.95 13.99 -18.18
C LEU A 70 14.34 14.41 -18.68
N ALA A 71 15.34 14.46 -17.80
CA ALA A 71 16.72 14.73 -18.16
C ALA A 71 17.27 13.67 -19.11
N TRP A 72 16.99 12.39 -18.86
CA TRP A 72 17.36 11.32 -19.80
C TRP A 72 16.66 11.49 -21.15
N ARG A 73 15.34 11.75 -21.16
CA ARG A 73 14.61 11.99 -22.41
C ARG A 73 15.16 13.18 -23.18
N LEU A 74 15.56 14.25 -22.50
CA LEU A 74 16.19 15.42 -23.10
C LEU A 74 17.55 15.08 -23.72
N VAL A 75 18.40 14.36 -22.97
CA VAL A 75 19.73 13.90 -23.43
C VAL A 75 19.61 12.99 -24.65
N ASP A 76 18.64 12.07 -24.64
CA ASP A 76 18.40 11.14 -25.75
C ASP A 76 17.67 11.80 -26.94
N GLY A 77 17.30 13.09 -26.85
CA GLY A 77 16.56 13.81 -27.89
C GLY A 77 15.09 13.41 -28.04
N ALA A 78 14.56 12.64 -27.08
CA ALA A 78 13.17 12.17 -27.00
C ALA A 78 12.22 13.13 -26.24
N LEU A 79 12.73 14.33 -25.90
CA LEU A 79 11.96 15.41 -25.30
C LEU A 79 12.50 16.75 -25.84
N GLN A 80 11.59 17.59 -26.33
CA GLN A 80 11.86 18.90 -26.90
C GLN A 80 11.01 19.99 -26.25
N VAL A 81 11.45 21.24 -26.36
CA VAL A 81 10.68 22.39 -25.88
C VAL A 81 9.32 22.45 -26.58
N GLY A 82 8.26 22.64 -25.82
CA GLY A 82 6.87 22.63 -26.28
C GLY A 82 6.22 21.24 -26.24
N ASP A 83 6.98 20.17 -25.99
CA ASP A 83 6.38 18.84 -25.82
C ASP A 83 5.42 18.81 -24.65
N ARG A 84 4.31 18.12 -24.85
CA ARG A 84 3.26 17.90 -23.86
C ARG A 84 3.03 16.42 -23.65
N TRP A 85 2.76 16.05 -22.40
CA TRP A 85 2.40 14.67 -22.06
C TRP A 85 1.51 14.65 -20.82
N GLU A 86 0.84 13.52 -20.62
CA GLU A 86 -0.07 13.33 -19.50
C GLU A 86 0.35 12.10 -18.70
N GLU A 87 0.21 12.18 -17.39
CA GLU A 87 0.39 11.05 -16.49
C GLU A 87 -0.79 10.98 -15.53
N THR A 88 -1.14 9.76 -15.13
CA THR A 88 -2.21 9.51 -14.16
C THR A 88 -1.61 9.14 -12.81
N TYR A 89 -2.18 9.71 -11.76
CA TYR A 89 -1.79 9.53 -10.36
C TYR A 89 -3.00 9.07 -9.54
N ASP A 90 -2.74 8.67 -8.29
CA ASP A 90 -3.77 8.35 -7.29
C ASP A 90 -4.80 7.34 -7.79
N GLY A 91 -4.33 6.25 -8.40
CA GLY A 91 -5.19 5.18 -8.90
C GLY A 91 -6.03 5.60 -10.11
N GLY A 92 -5.57 6.60 -10.87
CA GLY A 92 -6.28 7.13 -12.04
C GLY A 92 -7.28 8.24 -11.72
N LEU A 93 -7.35 8.69 -10.45
CA LEU A 93 -8.25 9.76 -10.02
C LEU A 93 -7.71 11.16 -10.29
N VAL A 94 -6.42 11.26 -10.59
CA VAL A 94 -5.73 12.52 -10.85
C VAL A 94 -5.01 12.42 -12.19
N THR A 95 -5.20 13.41 -13.05
CA THR A 95 -4.47 13.56 -14.30
C THR A 95 -3.60 14.80 -14.22
N VAL A 96 -2.30 14.63 -14.41
CA VAL A 96 -1.35 15.73 -14.51
C VAL A 96 -0.96 15.90 -15.97
N ARG A 97 -1.11 17.13 -16.47
CA ARG A 97 -0.66 17.50 -17.82
C ARG A 97 0.58 18.35 -17.72
N PHE A 98 1.66 17.86 -18.31
CA PHE A 98 2.95 18.53 -18.32
C PHE A 98 3.20 19.19 -19.67
N GLU A 99 3.99 20.27 -19.64
CA GLU A 99 4.56 20.93 -20.80
C GLU A 99 6.02 21.32 -20.50
N LEU A 100 6.94 21.02 -21.42
CA LEU A 100 8.30 21.55 -21.31
C LEU A 100 8.33 22.98 -21.87
N GLY A 101 8.46 23.96 -20.98
CA GLY A 101 8.54 25.37 -21.36
C GLY A 101 9.85 25.74 -22.06
N GLY A 102 9.87 26.94 -22.65
CA GLY A 102 11.08 27.52 -23.24
C GLY A 102 12.12 27.91 -22.20
N PRO A 103 13.39 28.14 -22.62
CA PRO A 103 14.47 28.48 -21.72
C PRO A 103 14.23 29.81 -20.99
N VAL A 104 14.50 29.80 -19.69
CA VAL A 104 14.46 30.96 -18.80
C VAL A 104 15.78 31.10 -18.05
N GLU A 105 16.03 32.29 -17.50
CA GLU A 105 17.19 32.53 -16.64
C GLU A 105 17.02 31.78 -15.31
N ALA A 106 18.09 31.17 -14.80
CA ALA A 106 18.05 30.41 -13.55
C ALA A 106 17.53 31.22 -12.36
N ALA A 107 17.89 32.51 -12.29
CA ALA A 107 17.43 33.42 -11.25
C ALA A 107 15.91 33.66 -11.27
N SER A 108 15.25 33.51 -12.43
CA SER A 108 13.80 33.72 -12.55
C SER A 108 12.96 32.57 -11.96
N VAL A 109 13.59 31.43 -11.72
CA VAL A 109 12.98 30.23 -11.11
C VAL A 109 13.75 29.79 -9.87
N GLU A 110 14.52 30.70 -9.27
CA GLU A 110 15.27 30.48 -8.02
C GLU A 110 16.26 29.31 -8.06
N ALA A 111 16.63 28.84 -9.25
CA ALA A 111 17.57 27.73 -9.48
C ALA A 111 19.02 28.20 -9.40
N PHE A 112 19.41 28.88 -8.32
CA PHE A 112 20.70 29.58 -8.21
C PHE A 112 21.93 28.66 -8.40
N GLY A 113 21.80 27.35 -8.12
CA GLY A 113 22.86 26.36 -8.40
C GLY A 113 23.15 26.15 -9.90
N ALA A 114 22.19 26.43 -10.79
CA ALA A 114 22.36 26.34 -12.24
C ALA A 114 23.21 27.47 -12.84
N ARG A 115 23.56 28.50 -12.04
CA ARG A 115 24.38 29.66 -12.48
C ARG A 115 23.80 30.32 -13.74
N ASP A 116 24.64 30.58 -14.74
CA ASP A 116 24.26 31.22 -16.02
C ASP A 116 23.68 30.23 -17.04
N ALA A 117 23.45 28.96 -16.67
CA ALA A 117 22.87 27.98 -17.58
C ALA A 117 21.39 28.29 -17.83
N PRO A 118 20.90 28.15 -19.08
CA PRO A 118 19.48 28.22 -19.35
C PRO A 118 18.74 27.06 -18.67
N VAL A 119 17.58 27.37 -18.11
CA VAL A 119 16.71 26.39 -17.43
C VAL A 119 15.42 26.21 -18.22
N LEU A 120 14.99 24.97 -18.46
CA LEU A 120 13.68 24.67 -19.03
C LEU A 120 12.70 24.37 -17.89
N PRO A 121 11.65 25.19 -17.70
CA PRO A 121 10.62 24.91 -16.70
C PRO A 121 9.69 23.80 -17.20
N VAL A 122 9.57 22.75 -16.42
CA VAL A 122 8.51 21.74 -16.54
C VAL A 122 7.26 22.33 -15.90
N ARG A 123 6.40 22.86 -16.75
CA ARG A 123 5.11 23.43 -16.38
C ARG A 123 4.09 22.32 -16.29
N TRP A 124 3.12 22.45 -15.39
CA TRP A 124 2.07 21.45 -15.33
C TRP A 124 0.78 21.97 -14.72
N SER A 125 -0.31 21.30 -15.08
CA SER A 125 -1.66 21.54 -14.59
C SER A 125 -2.28 20.28 -14.04
N LEU A 126 -3.18 20.46 -13.09
CA LEU A 126 -3.85 19.40 -12.35
C LEU A 126 -5.31 19.30 -12.77
N GLU A 127 -5.75 18.11 -13.17
CA GLU A 127 -7.17 17.78 -13.32
C GLU A 127 -7.52 16.63 -12.37
N ARG A 128 -8.57 16.86 -11.57
CA ARG A 128 -9.09 15.88 -10.60
C ARG A 128 -10.54 16.21 -10.23
N PRO A 129 -11.28 15.25 -9.66
CA PRO A 129 -12.65 15.51 -9.21
C PRO A 129 -12.72 16.72 -8.27
N PRO A 130 -13.71 17.61 -8.45
CA PRO A 130 -13.89 18.74 -7.54
C PRO A 130 -14.34 18.24 -6.15
N VAL A 131 -14.12 19.05 -5.12
CA VAL A 131 -14.71 18.81 -3.81
C VAL A 131 -16.22 19.07 -3.91
N VAL A 132 -17.03 18.03 -3.68
CA VAL A 132 -18.50 18.14 -3.70
C VAL A 132 -19.09 18.15 -2.28
N ALA A 133 -20.39 18.42 -2.19
CA ALA A 133 -21.12 18.34 -0.92
C ALA A 133 -21.18 16.89 -0.39
N PRO A 134 -21.21 16.67 0.94
CA PRO A 134 -21.25 15.34 1.54
C PRO A 134 -22.41 14.47 1.03
N ARG A 135 -22.09 13.34 0.40
CA ARG A 135 -23.07 12.38 -0.12
C ARG A 135 -23.42 11.33 0.92
N ALA A 136 -24.70 11.00 1.03
CA ALA A 136 -25.15 9.86 1.83
C ALA A 136 -24.88 8.54 1.10
N LEU A 137 -24.58 7.48 1.87
CA LEU A 137 -24.50 6.13 1.31
C LEU A 137 -25.87 5.67 0.81
N SER A 138 -25.87 4.92 -0.29
CA SER A 138 -27.07 4.26 -0.80
C SER A 138 -27.63 3.25 0.21
N THR A 139 -28.89 2.84 0.04
CA THR A 139 -29.51 1.83 0.93
C THR A 139 -28.75 0.50 0.89
N ALA A 140 -28.29 0.06 -0.29
CA ALA A 140 -27.50 -1.15 -0.43
C ALA A 140 -26.16 -1.06 0.31
N GLN A 141 -25.40 0.03 0.08
CA GLN A 141 -24.13 0.25 0.78
C GLN A 141 -24.32 0.29 2.31
N ARG A 142 -25.38 0.93 2.81
CA ARG A 142 -25.68 0.97 4.25
C ARG A 142 -25.99 -0.41 4.83
N ALA A 143 -26.67 -1.27 4.08
CA ALA A 143 -26.98 -2.63 4.50
C ALA A 143 -25.71 -3.48 4.58
N THR A 144 -24.89 -3.47 3.53
CA THR A 144 -23.59 -4.16 3.50
C THR A 144 -22.69 -3.70 4.65
N LEU A 145 -22.55 -2.38 4.82
CA LEU A 145 -21.69 -1.81 5.85
C LEU A 145 -22.14 -2.14 7.27
N ARG A 146 -23.45 -2.28 7.49
CA ARG A 146 -24.00 -2.72 8.78
C ARG A 146 -23.61 -4.16 9.07
N THR A 147 -23.75 -5.06 8.11
CA THR A 147 -23.35 -6.46 8.25
C THR A 147 -21.86 -6.56 8.57
N GLU A 148 -21.00 -5.89 7.79
CA GLU A 148 -19.55 -5.86 8.03
C GLU A 148 -19.19 -5.31 9.42
N TYR A 149 -19.89 -4.26 9.85
CA TYR A 149 -19.70 -3.66 11.17
C TYR A 149 -20.07 -4.65 12.29
N ASP A 150 -21.22 -5.31 12.17
CA ASP A 150 -21.70 -6.28 13.16
C ASP A 150 -20.78 -7.52 13.21
N ASP A 151 -20.23 -7.95 12.07
CA ASP A 151 -19.24 -9.03 11.98
C ASP A 151 -17.94 -8.65 12.69
N LEU A 152 -17.36 -7.50 12.34
CA LEU A 152 -16.13 -7.02 12.95
C LEU A 152 -16.29 -6.85 14.46
N ARG A 153 -17.40 -6.26 14.90
CA ARG A 153 -17.67 -6.06 16.33
C ARG A 153 -17.80 -7.37 17.10
N ARG A 154 -18.37 -8.42 16.50
CA ARG A 154 -18.46 -9.75 17.14
C ARG A 154 -17.10 -10.41 17.38
N LEU A 155 -16.09 -10.01 16.60
CA LEU A 155 -14.73 -10.53 16.73
C LEU A 155 -13.88 -9.78 17.77
N LEU A 156 -14.33 -8.61 18.22
CA LEU A 156 -13.58 -7.80 19.18
C LEU A 156 -13.80 -8.29 20.62
N PRO A 157 -12.74 -8.28 21.47
CA PRO A 157 -12.87 -8.58 22.89
C PRO A 157 -13.88 -7.64 23.57
N PRO A 158 -14.71 -8.13 24.51
CA PRO A 158 -15.56 -7.27 25.31
C PRO A 158 -14.73 -6.24 26.10
N GLY A 159 -15.12 -4.97 26.06
CA GLY A 159 -14.47 -3.93 26.86
C GLY A 159 -13.12 -3.46 26.32
N THR A 160 -12.85 -3.60 25.01
CA THR A 160 -11.67 -3.00 24.36
C THR A 160 -11.49 -1.54 24.80
N ALA A 161 -10.38 -1.27 25.49
CA ALA A 161 -10.01 0.09 25.88
C ALA A 161 -9.65 0.87 24.61
N ALA A 162 -10.23 2.06 24.44
CA ALA A 162 -9.94 2.96 23.34
C ALA A 162 -9.58 4.35 23.89
N PRO A 163 -8.66 5.08 23.25
CA PRO A 163 -8.40 6.47 23.60
C PRO A 163 -9.66 7.34 23.49
N PRO A 164 -9.71 8.50 24.20
CA PRO A 164 -10.82 9.44 24.06
C PRO A 164 -11.09 9.80 22.60
N GLY A 165 -12.37 9.79 22.20
CA GLY A 165 -12.78 10.06 20.81
C GLY A 165 -12.75 8.84 19.87
N TRP A 166 -12.26 7.69 20.33
CA TRP A 166 -12.14 6.47 19.52
C TRP A 166 -13.03 5.31 20.00
N ALA A 167 -13.95 5.56 20.92
CA ALA A 167 -14.83 4.54 21.48
C ALA A 167 -15.72 3.93 20.39
N LEU A 168 -15.74 2.59 20.30
CA LEU A 168 -16.57 1.85 19.36
C LEU A 168 -18.07 2.11 19.66
N PRO A 169 -18.86 2.63 18.72
CA PRO A 169 -20.27 2.92 18.95
C PRO A 169 -21.08 1.66 19.31
N GLY A 170 -22.10 1.80 20.17
CA GLY A 170 -23.00 0.70 20.52
C GLY A 170 -23.97 0.31 19.39
N ARG A 171 -24.16 1.17 18.39
CA ARG A 171 -25.08 0.95 17.25
C ARG A 171 -24.47 1.52 15.98
N PHE A 172 -24.65 0.82 14.86
CA PHE A 172 -24.22 1.29 13.55
C PHE A 172 -24.99 2.55 13.10
N SER A 173 -24.26 3.55 12.61
CA SER A 173 -24.81 4.78 12.03
C SER A 173 -23.98 5.20 10.83
N ALA A 174 -24.65 5.54 9.73
CA ALA A 174 -24.05 5.94 8.45
C ALA A 174 -24.36 7.40 8.07
N GLY A 175 -24.47 8.28 9.07
CA GLY A 175 -24.79 9.69 8.85
C GLY A 175 -23.67 10.42 8.09
N PRO A 176 -23.96 11.22 7.05
CA PRO A 176 -22.92 11.91 6.27
C PRO A 176 -22.18 12.99 7.06
N ARG A 177 -22.75 13.44 8.19
CA ARG A 177 -22.17 14.47 9.08
C ARG A 177 -21.41 13.90 10.28
N GLN A 178 -21.21 12.60 10.34
CA GLN A 178 -20.37 11.99 11.37
C GLN A 178 -18.91 12.51 11.23
N PRO A 179 -18.10 12.48 12.31
CA PRO A 179 -16.75 13.07 12.31
C PRO A 179 -15.90 12.63 11.11
N TYR A 180 -15.93 11.32 10.81
CA TYR A 180 -15.18 10.68 9.73
C TYR A 180 -16.08 10.27 8.54
N GLY A 181 -17.19 10.99 8.35
CA GLY A 181 -18.12 10.77 7.24
C GLY A 181 -19.02 9.53 7.43
N PRO A 182 -19.75 9.09 6.39
CA PRO A 182 -20.77 8.06 6.55
C PRO A 182 -20.22 6.67 6.88
N ARG A 183 -18.91 6.45 6.80
CA ARG A 183 -18.23 5.21 7.23
C ARG A 183 -17.63 5.29 8.64
N HIS A 184 -17.93 6.35 9.40
CA HIS A 184 -17.37 6.59 10.73
C HIS A 184 -17.43 5.38 11.68
N ALA A 185 -18.54 4.64 11.71
CA ALA A 185 -18.67 3.44 12.54
C ALA A 185 -17.64 2.34 12.17
N MET A 186 -17.34 2.17 10.87
CA MET A 186 -16.32 1.22 10.42
C MET A 186 -14.90 1.69 10.74
N VAL A 187 -14.61 2.98 10.56
CA VAL A 187 -13.32 3.55 10.96
C VAL A 187 -13.06 3.29 12.44
N LEU A 188 -14.06 3.52 13.30
CA LEU A 188 -13.94 3.23 14.74
C LEU A 188 -13.85 1.73 15.05
N ALA A 189 -14.52 0.87 14.28
CA ALA A 189 -14.40 -0.58 14.43
C ALA A 189 -13.00 -1.09 14.05
N ARG A 190 -12.39 -0.53 12.99
CA ARG A 190 -10.99 -0.82 12.62
C ARG A 190 -10.00 -0.27 13.64
N ALA A 191 -10.24 0.92 14.17
CA ALA A 191 -9.43 1.44 15.26
C ALA A 191 -9.52 0.55 16.51
N ALA A 192 -10.73 0.10 16.88
CA ALA A 192 -10.91 -0.84 17.99
C ALA A 192 -10.19 -2.17 17.77
N GLN A 193 -10.16 -2.68 16.53
CA GLN A 193 -9.36 -3.85 16.16
C GLN A 193 -7.87 -3.62 16.45
N LEU A 194 -7.32 -2.48 16.05
CA LEU A 194 -5.94 -2.09 16.35
C LEU A 194 -5.67 -1.99 17.86
N PHE A 195 -6.58 -1.38 18.63
CA PHE A 195 -6.45 -1.25 20.09
C PHE A 195 -6.55 -2.57 20.83
N SER A 196 -7.27 -3.54 20.25
CA SER A 196 -7.39 -4.90 20.81
C SER A 196 -6.25 -5.83 20.42
N GLY A 197 -5.32 -5.38 19.58
CA GLY A 197 -4.24 -6.21 19.07
C GLY A 197 -3.28 -6.64 20.17
N ASP A 198 -3.04 -7.94 20.27
CA ASP A 198 -2.01 -8.52 21.15
C ASP A 198 -0.60 -8.40 20.53
N ALA A 199 0.42 -8.87 21.25
CA ALA A 199 1.80 -8.83 20.77
C ALA A 199 2.01 -9.57 19.43
N SER A 200 1.23 -10.62 19.13
CA SER A 200 1.31 -11.35 17.87
C SER A 200 0.72 -10.54 16.71
N PHE A 201 -0.41 -9.87 16.94
CA PHE A 201 -0.98 -8.90 16.01
C PHE A 201 0.06 -7.81 15.67
N TRP A 202 0.65 -7.19 16.68
CA TRP A 202 1.62 -6.11 16.49
C TRP A 202 2.90 -6.58 15.79
N TYR A 203 3.42 -7.76 16.15
CA TYR A 203 4.54 -8.38 15.45
C TYR A 203 4.24 -8.51 13.95
N ARG A 204 3.08 -9.09 13.60
CA ARG A 204 2.70 -9.30 12.20
C ARG A 204 2.43 -8.00 11.46
N LEU A 205 1.79 -7.02 12.11
CA LEU A 205 1.53 -5.70 11.53
C LEU A 205 2.85 -5.00 11.19
N MET A 206 3.80 -4.99 12.12
CA MET A 206 5.12 -4.39 11.94
C MET A 206 5.90 -5.04 10.79
N MET A 207 5.90 -6.37 10.72
CA MET A 207 6.52 -7.11 9.62
C MET A 207 5.87 -6.76 8.27
N ALA A 208 4.53 -6.77 8.22
CA ALA A 208 3.78 -6.43 7.02
C ALA A 208 4.00 -4.98 6.59
N ALA A 209 4.05 -4.04 7.52
CA ALA A 209 4.30 -2.63 7.25
C ALA A 209 5.70 -2.39 6.66
N MET A 210 6.72 -3.05 7.20
CA MET A 210 8.09 -2.96 6.67
C MET A 210 8.20 -3.53 5.26
N LEU A 211 7.57 -4.68 5.02
CA LEU A 211 7.54 -5.28 3.68
C LEU A 211 6.76 -4.41 2.70
N GLN A 212 5.62 -3.86 3.12
CA GLN A 212 4.85 -2.90 2.34
C GLN A 212 5.69 -1.70 1.92
N ARG A 213 6.45 -1.12 2.86
CA ARG A 213 7.34 0.04 2.61
C ARG A 213 8.42 -0.25 1.57
N GLN A 214 8.85 -1.51 1.42
CA GLN A 214 9.80 -1.92 0.38
C GLN A 214 9.16 -2.07 -1.00
N GLN A 215 7.87 -2.38 -1.06
CA GLN A 215 7.17 -2.76 -2.30
C GLN A 215 6.34 -1.62 -2.91
N ALA A 216 5.88 -0.68 -2.10
CA ALA A 216 5.05 0.44 -2.54
C ALA A 216 5.50 1.76 -1.90
N PRO A 217 5.37 2.90 -2.60
CA PRO A 217 5.60 4.21 -2.00
C PRO A 217 4.72 4.38 -0.75
N ALA A 218 5.35 4.74 0.36
CA ALA A 218 4.63 5.15 1.56
C ALA A 218 3.68 6.29 1.20
N GLY A 219 2.40 6.17 1.57
CA GLY A 219 1.39 7.20 1.32
C GLY A 219 0.59 7.07 0.02
N HIS A 220 0.89 6.13 -0.90
CA HIS A 220 0.07 5.99 -2.12
C HIS A 220 -1.42 5.76 -1.82
N ALA A 221 -1.73 4.84 -0.89
CA ALA A 221 -3.10 4.57 -0.48
C ALA A 221 -3.78 5.79 0.18
N VAL A 222 -3.00 6.60 0.91
CA VAL A 222 -3.46 7.86 1.53
C VAL A 222 -3.81 8.88 0.45
N ALA A 223 -2.95 9.06 -0.55
CA ALA A 223 -3.20 9.97 -1.68
C ALA A 223 -4.44 9.57 -2.48
N VAL A 224 -4.60 8.26 -2.76
CA VAL A 224 -5.83 7.73 -3.39
C VAL A 224 -7.06 8.01 -2.53
N ALA A 225 -6.97 7.82 -1.21
CA ALA A 225 -8.08 8.09 -0.31
C ALA A 225 -8.50 9.57 -0.35
N TYR A 226 -7.53 10.49 -0.36
CA TYR A 226 -7.77 11.92 -0.51
C TYR A 226 -8.43 12.29 -1.83
N ALA A 227 -7.93 11.74 -2.94
CA ALA A 227 -8.49 11.97 -4.26
C ALA A 227 -9.95 11.46 -4.35
N ALA A 228 -10.21 10.24 -3.89
CA ALA A 228 -11.55 9.65 -3.87
C ALA A 228 -12.52 10.42 -2.97
N ALA A 229 -12.02 10.98 -1.86
CA ALA A 229 -12.84 11.75 -0.93
C ALA A 229 -13.46 13.02 -1.54
N ARG A 230 -12.82 13.61 -2.56
CA ARG A 230 -13.30 14.85 -3.21
C ARG A 230 -14.65 14.65 -3.87
N GLY A 231 -14.73 13.69 -4.79
CA GLY A 231 -15.96 13.35 -5.53
C GLY A 231 -17.06 12.72 -4.67
N ALA A 232 -16.71 12.16 -3.52
CA ALA A 232 -17.67 11.62 -2.55
C ALA A 232 -18.18 12.66 -1.53
N GLY A 233 -17.61 13.87 -1.53
CA GLY A 233 -17.87 14.92 -0.54
C GLY A 233 -17.42 14.56 0.87
N ARG A 234 -16.36 13.74 0.98
CA ARG A 234 -15.76 13.25 2.23
C ARG A 234 -14.41 13.88 2.53
N HIS A 235 -13.91 14.78 1.68
CA HIS A 235 -12.59 15.41 1.82
C HIS A 235 -12.34 15.98 3.23
N GLY A 236 -13.27 16.80 3.75
CA GLY A 236 -13.15 17.34 5.11
C GLY A 236 -13.23 16.29 6.23
N ALA A 237 -13.85 15.13 5.98
CA ALA A 237 -13.91 14.02 6.92
C ALA A 237 -12.60 13.21 6.94
N VAL A 238 -12.00 12.97 5.77
CA VAL A 238 -10.67 12.35 5.64
C VAL A 238 -9.61 13.23 6.29
N ARG A 239 -9.63 14.55 6.07
CA ARG A 239 -8.69 15.47 6.75
C ARG A 239 -8.79 15.44 8.27
N ARG A 240 -10.01 15.49 8.82
CA ARG A 240 -10.20 15.34 10.27
C ARG A 240 -9.74 13.99 10.80
N LEU A 241 -9.88 12.94 10.00
CA LEU A 241 -9.41 11.61 10.38
C LEU A 241 -7.88 11.55 10.36
N GLU A 242 -7.23 12.15 9.36
CA GLU A 242 -5.77 12.26 9.30
C GLU A 242 -5.23 12.99 10.54
N ASP A 243 -5.78 14.16 10.88
CA ASP A 243 -5.43 14.91 12.09
C ASP A 243 -5.54 14.04 13.35
N ALA A 244 -6.64 13.30 13.49
CA ALA A 244 -6.88 12.41 14.63
C ALA A 244 -5.91 11.21 14.65
N VAL A 245 -5.58 10.66 13.49
CA VAL A 245 -4.65 9.55 13.34
C VAL A 245 -3.22 9.99 13.61
N HIS A 246 -2.80 11.19 13.20
CA HIS A 246 -1.48 11.72 13.53
C HIS A 246 -1.28 11.83 15.04
N GLN A 247 -2.31 12.30 15.76
CA GLN A 247 -2.30 12.30 17.23
C GLN A 247 -2.22 10.89 17.80
N LEU A 248 -2.94 9.93 17.20
CA LEU A 248 -2.90 8.53 17.61
C LEU A 248 -1.52 7.90 17.39
N ARG A 249 -0.91 8.13 16.22
CA ARG A 249 0.41 7.62 15.84
C ARG A 249 1.50 8.14 16.78
N ALA A 250 1.44 9.42 17.16
CA ALA A 250 2.39 9.99 18.12
C ALA A 250 2.36 9.30 19.49
N GLY A 251 1.23 8.67 19.85
CA GLY A 251 1.09 7.89 21.09
C GLY A 251 1.39 6.39 20.96
N LEU A 252 1.71 5.88 19.76
CA LEU A 252 1.89 4.44 19.53
C LEU A 252 3.08 3.88 20.32
N GLY A 253 2.82 2.84 21.13
CA GLY A 253 3.86 2.23 21.97
C GLY A 253 4.30 3.10 23.15
N VAL A 254 3.62 4.22 23.39
CA VAL A 254 3.89 5.16 24.50
C VAL A 254 2.65 5.35 25.37
N THR A 255 1.49 5.64 24.77
CA THR A 255 0.23 5.86 25.48
C THR A 255 -0.81 4.78 25.19
N TRP A 256 -0.69 4.06 24.08
CA TRP A 256 -1.54 2.92 23.75
C TRP A 256 -0.72 1.77 23.18
N ALA A 257 -1.20 0.54 23.44
CA ALA A 257 -0.53 -0.72 23.09
C ALA A 257 0.92 -0.81 23.58
N VAL A 258 1.27 -0.16 24.71
CA VAL A 258 2.65 -0.03 25.20
C VAL A 258 3.30 -1.38 25.42
N ASP A 259 2.58 -2.26 26.13
CA ASP A 259 3.10 -3.57 26.50
C ASP A 259 3.22 -4.47 25.27
N GLU A 260 2.18 -4.51 24.43
CA GLU A 260 2.10 -5.37 23.25
C GLU A 260 3.10 -4.95 22.17
N VAL A 261 3.20 -3.66 21.88
CA VAL A 261 4.19 -3.10 20.94
C VAL A 261 5.61 -3.34 21.47
N GLY A 262 5.84 -3.15 22.77
CA GLY A 262 7.14 -3.42 23.39
C GLY A 262 7.55 -4.89 23.28
N VAL A 263 6.62 -5.83 23.49
CA VAL A 263 6.86 -7.27 23.30
C VAL A 263 7.14 -7.60 21.84
N ALA A 264 6.34 -7.07 20.91
CA ALA A 264 6.52 -7.27 19.48
C ALA A 264 7.89 -6.78 18.98
N LEU A 265 8.28 -5.55 19.34
CA LEU A 265 9.58 -4.99 18.97
C LEU A 265 10.75 -5.81 19.51
N ARG A 266 10.68 -6.27 20.78
CA ARG A 266 11.71 -7.16 21.34
C ARG A 266 11.79 -8.50 20.61
N ALA A 267 10.66 -9.03 20.12
CA ALA A 267 10.64 -10.26 19.34
C ALA A 267 11.26 -10.07 17.93
N ILE A 268 11.07 -8.89 17.31
CA ILE A 268 11.61 -8.58 15.98
C ILE A 268 13.10 -8.24 16.06
N LEU A 269 13.48 -7.38 17.01
CA LEU A 269 14.77 -6.68 17.01
C LEU A 269 15.73 -7.21 18.08
N GLY A 270 15.25 -8.04 19.01
CA GLY A 270 16.01 -8.51 20.17
C GLY A 270 16.01 -7.51 21.34
N PRO A 271 16.79 -7.80 22.40
CA PRO A 271 16.77 -7.05 23.66
C PRO A 271 17.55 -5.72 23.64
N VAL A 272 18.46 -5.52 22.69
CA VAL A 272 19.28 -4.31 22.57
C VAL A 272 19.19 -3.83 21.13
N VAL A 273 18.62 -2.65 20.94
CA VAL A 273 18.33 -2.11 19.62
C VAL A 273 18.64 -0.63 19.62
N ASP A 274 19.18 -0.16 18.51
CA ASP A 274 19.31 1.26 18.20
C ASP A 274 17.92 1.93 18.16
N GLU A 275 17.80 3.11 18.78
CA GLU A 275 16.54 3.86 18.82
C GLU A 275 16.07 4.30 17.42
N GLU A 276 17.00 4.56 16.50
CA GLU A 276 16.69 4.90 15.11
C GLU A 276 16.00 3.73 14.39
N VAL A 277 16.51 2.51 14.59
CA VAL A 277 15.90 1.29 14.05
C VAL A 277 14.52 1.10 14.66
N ARG A 278 14.39 1.20 15.99
CA ARG A 278 13.09 1.12 16.67
C ARG A 278 12.09 2.12 16.08
N GLN A 279 12.50 3.38 15.91
CA GLN A 279 11.64 4.43 15.37
C GLN A 279 11.21 4.13 13.93
N ALA A 280 12.11 3.60 13.09
CA ALA A 280 11.76 3.22 11.72
C ALA A 280 10.64 2.16 11.64
N TRP A 281 10.61 1.20 12.56
CA TRP A 281 9.55 0.19 12.65
C TRP A 281 8.23 0.77 13.16
N LEU A 282 8.28 1.65 14.17
CA LEU A 282 7.11 2.36 14.66
C LEU A 282 6.50 3.28 13.59
N ASP A 283 7.35 3.96 12.83
CA ASP A 283 6.91 4.80 11.71
C ASP A 283 6.28 3.97 10.60
N ALA A 284 6.85 2.82 10.24
CA ALA A 284 6.24 1.93 9.25
C ALA A 284 4.85 1.46 9.71
N ALA A 285 4.72 0.99 10.94
CA ALA A 285 3.43 0.58 11.50
C ALA A 285 2.43 1.76 11.55
N GLY A 286 2.90 2.95 11.95
CA GLY A 286 2.10 4.17 11.97
C GLY A 286 1.53 4.54 10.60
N VAL A 287 2.35 4.49 9.55
CA VAL A 287 1.92 4.74 8.16
C VAL A 287 0.90 3.70 7.68
N SER A 288 1.07 2.42 8.05
CA SER A 288 0.10 1.38 7.72
C SER A 288 -1.23 1.55 8.45
N ILE A 289 -1.21 1.98 9.71
CA ILE A 289 -2.43 2.32 10.48
C ILE A 289 -3.17 3.48 9.80
N GLU A 290 -2.44 4.53 9.45
CA GLU A 290 -2.99 5.70 8.78
C GLU A 290 -3.61 5.36 7.43
N SER A 291 -2.86 4.64 6.59
CA SER A 291 -3.36 4.15 5.31
C SER A 291 -4.64 3.33 5.48
N CYS A 292 -4.69 2.44 6.48
CA CYS A 292 -5.86 1.60 6.72
C CYS A 292 -7.09 2.42 7.09
N LEU A 293 -6.96 3.36 8.03
CA LEU A 293 -8.07 4.14 8.54
C LEU A 293 -8.57 5.17 7.51
N LEU A 294 -7.68 5.85 6.80
CA LEU A 294 -8.04 6.82 5.77
C LEU A 294 -8.73 6.14 4.59
N VAL A 295 -8.22 5.00 4.13
CA VAL A 295 -8.87 4.21 3.08
C VAL A 295 -10.21 3.66 3.55
N GLU A 296 -10.35 3.22 4.81
CA GLU A 296 -11.63 2.75 5.35
C GLU A 296 -12.71 3.85 5.31
N ALA A 297 -12.36 5.13 5.44
CA ALA A 297 -13.33 6.23 5.35
C ALA A 297 -13.95 6.40 3.94
N VAL A 298 -13.26 5.89 2.92
CA VAL A 298 -13.64 6.00 1.49
C VAL A 298 -13.63 4.66 0.76
N ALA A 299 -13.70 3.54 1.49
CA ALA A 299 -13.50 2.21 0.92
C ALA A 299 -14.47 1.84 -0.21
N ASP A 300 -15.64 2.47 -0.28
CA ASP A 300 -16.62 2.30 -1.35
C ASP A 300 -16.39 3.19 -2.59
N GLU A 301 -15.35 4.01 -2.58
CA GLU A 301 -15.03 5.00 -3.64
C GLU A 301 -13.61 4.80 -4.21
N VAL A 302 -12.82 3.88 -3.65
CA VAL A 302 -11.44 3.62 -4.07
C VAL A 302 -11.32 2.30 -4.87
N PRO A 303 -10.37 2.19 -5.80
CA PRO A 303 -10.08 0.92 -6.47
C PRO A 303 -9.61 -0.17 -5.51
N ASP A 304 -9.84 -1.44 -5.87
CA ASP A 304 -9.42 -2.62 -5.08
C ASP A 304 -7.93 -2.63 -4.76
N GLN A 305 -7.09 -2.11 -5.66
CA GLN A 305 -5.65 -2.00 -5.42
C GLN A 305 -5.33 -1.07 -4.25
N ALA A 306 -6.05 0.06 -4.12
CA ALA A 306 -5.85 1.00 -3.02
C ALA A 306 -6.44 0.45 -1.71
N LEU A 307 -7.54 -0.30 -1.76
CA LEU A 307 -8.04 -1.07 -0.61
C LEU A 307 -6.99 -2.06 -0.11
N THR A 308 -6.39 -2.80 -1.03
CA THR A 308 -5.37 -3.81 -0.76
C THR A 308 -4.14 -3.17 -0.14
N LEU A 309 -3.60 -2.11 -0.75
CA LEU A 309 -2.44 -1.40 -0.21
C LEU A 309 -2.75 -0.69 1.11
N GLY A 310 -3.92 -0.08 1.24
CA GLY A 310 -4.28 0.68 2.44
C GLY A 310 -4.54 -0.21 3.65
N GLN A 311 -5.29 -1.29 3.47
CA GLN A 311 -5.76 -2.13 4.57
C GLN A 311 -4.94 -3.40 4.77
N GLY A 312 -4.05 -3.71 3.84
CA GLY A 312 -3.39 -5.01 3.73
C GLY A 312 -2.69 -5.46 5.00
N ALA A 313 -1.80 -4.63 5.53
CA ALA A 313 -1.01 -4.93 6.72
C ALA A 313 -1.86 -5.12 8.00
N VAL A 314 -2.92 -4.32 8.18
CA VAL A 314 -3.82 -4.42 9.34
C VAL A 314 -4.73 -5.65 9.24
N ARG A 315 -5.22 -5.95 8.04
CA ARG A 315 -6.07 -7.12 7.82
C ARG A 315 -5.28 -8.42 7.95
N SER A 316 -4.08 -8.50 7.36
CA SER A 316 -3.23 -9.70 7.43
C SER A 316 -2.68 -9.97 8.83
N SER A 317 -2.46 -8.93 9.64
CA SER A 317 -2.10 -9.11 11.06
C SER A 317 -3.26 -9.61 11.92
N SER A 318 -4.50 -9.43 11.47
CA SER A 318 -5.71 -9.87 12.17
C SER A 318 -6.14 -11.29 11.81
N THR A 319 -5.65 -11.84 10.69
CA THR A 319 -5.92 -13.23 10.32
C THR A 319 -5.09 -14.16 11.19
N THR A 320 -5.71 -15.02 11.97
CA THR A 320 -5.03 -16.13 12.63
C THR A 320 -4.72 -17.23 11.61
N ASP A 321 -3.54 -17.84 11.68
CA ASP A 321 -3.08 -18.92 10.79
C ASP A 321 -4.02 -20.15 10.74
N GLU A 322 -5.03 -20.19 11.62
CA GLU A 322 -5.95 -21.31 11.83
C GLU A 322 -7.37 -21.12 11.25
N ARG A 323 -7.71 -19.98 10.62
CA ARG A 323 -9.07 -19.74 10.11
C ARG A 323 -9.22 -20.04 8.62
N ALA A 324 -10.31 -20.74 8.28
CA ALA A 324 -10.74 -21.08 6.91
C ALA A 324 -11.39 -19.87 6.20
N PRO A 325 -11.54 -19.90 4.86
CA PRO A 325 -11.96 -18.72 4.13
C PRO A 325 -13.47 -18.49 4.26
N GLY A 326 -13.88 -17.23 4.38
CA GLY A 326 -15.25 -16.77 4.25
C GLY A 326 -15.40 -15.59 3.29
N PRO A 327 -16.59 -14.98 3.21
CA PRO A 327 -16.91 -13.85 2.32
C PRO A 327 -16.08 -12.57 2.57
N GLU A 328 -15.22 -12.56 3.59
CA GLU A 328 -14.26 -11.49 3.88
C GLU A 328 -13.11 -11.34 2.86
N TRP A 329 -13.05 -12.18 1.84
CA TRP A 329 -12.16 -12.03 0.68
C TRP A 329 -12.45 -10.72 -0.06
N LEU A 330 -11.44 -9.85 -0.25
CA LEU A 330 -11.53 -8.66 -1.13
C LEU A 330 -10.62 -8.75 -2.37
N ALA A 331 -10.39 -9.96 -2.92
CA ALA A 331 -9.74 -10.08 -4.23
C ALA A 331 -10.79 -9.94 -5.34
N PRO A 332 -10.43 -9.35 -6.50
CA PRO A 332 -11.30 -9.38 -7.68
C PRO A 332 -11.71 -10.81 -8.00
N GLN A 333 -12.99 -11.03 -8.30
CA GLN A 333 -13.56 -12.37 -8.54
C GLN A 333 -12.75 -13.19 -9.57
N GLU A 334 -12.22 -12.53 -10.61
CA GLU A 334 -11.39 -13.16 -11.64
C GLU A 334 -10.07 -13.77 -11.11
N VAL A 335 -9.47 -13.18 -10.08
CA VAL A 335 -8.24 -13.71 -9.44
C VAL A 335 -8.57 -14.99 -8.70
N LEU A 336 -9.70 -14.98 -7.98
CA LEU A 336 -10.16 -16.07 -7.14
C LEU A 336 -10.50 -17.30 -7.98
N GLU A 337 -11.29 -17.10 -9.03
CA GLU A 337 -11.63 -18.15 -10.00
C GLU A 337 -10.37 -18.76 -10.61
N ARG A 338 -9.37 -17.94 -10.92
CA ARG A 338 -8.10 -18.42 -11.49
C ARG A 338 -7.28 -19.24 -10.50
N VAL A 339 -7.11 -18.77 -9.26
CA VAL A 339 -6.37 -19.52 -8.23
C VAL A 339 -7.07 -20.83 -7.92
N GLN A 340 -8.41 -20.81 -7.77
CA GLN A 340 -9.22 -22.01 -7.56
C GLN A 340 -9.09 -23.01 -8.72
N ALA A 341 -9.11 -22.54 -9.97
CA ALA A 341 -8.93 -23.41 -11.14
C ALA A 341 -7.53 -24.07 -11.17
N LEU A 342 -6.47 -23.33 -10.81
CA LEU A 342 -5.12 -23.87 -10.70
C LEU A 342 -5.03 -24.95 -9.61
N MET A 343 -5.59 -24.67 -8.44
CA MET A 343 -5.60 -25.59 -7.30
C MET A 343 -6.41 -26.86 -7.58
N ALA A 344 -7.59 -26.72 -8.15
CA ALA A 344 -8.47 -27.84 -8.51
C ALA A 344 -7.79 -28.82 -9.48
N ARG A 345 -7.00 -28.29 -10.43
CA ARG A 345 -6.25 -29.10 -11.39
C ARG A 345 -5.02 -29.78 -10.79
N LEU A 346 -4.41 -29.20 -9.75
CA LEU A 346 -3.23 -29.76 -9.09
C LEU A 346 -3.60 -30.93 -8.17
N GLY A 347 -4.73 -30.83 -7.47
CA GLY A 347 -5.17 -31.83 -6.51
C GLY A 347 -4.48 -31.71 -5.15
N THR A 348 -5.15 -32.21 -4.11
CA THR A 348 -4.82 -31.96 -2.70
C THR A 348 -3.42 -32.44 -2.29
N GLU A 349 -3.04 -33.66 -2.67
CA GLU A 349 -1.74 -34.23 -2.31
C GLU A 349 -0.57 -33.46 -2.95
N ALA A 350 -0.71 -33.07 -4.22
CA ALA A 350 0.30 -32.31 -4.92
C ALA A 350 0.41 -30.88 -4.39
N MET A 351 -0.71 -30.24 -4.00
CA MET A 351 -0.69 -28.95 -3.31
C MET A 351 0.11 -29.01 -2.00
N LEU A 352 -0.15 -30.02 -1.17
CA LEU A 352 0.59 -30.24 0.07
C LEU A 352 2.09 -30.49 -0.16
N ALA A 353 2.43 -31.28 -1.19
CA ALA A 353 3.83 -31.52 -1.55
C ALA A 353 4.53 -30.24 -2.02
N CYS A 354 3.84 -29.40 -2.80
CA CYS A 354 4.38 -28.11 -3.23
C CYS A 354 4.59 -27.17 -2.06
N ALA A 355 3.60 -27.07 -1.17
CA ALA A 355 3.66 -26.21 0.00
C ALA A 355 4.82 -26.58 0.95
N LYS A 356 5.03 -27.87 1.21
CA LYS A 356 6.18 -28.34 2.03
C LYS A 356 7.52 -27.95 1.42
N ARG A 357 7.70 -28.17 0.12
CA ARG A 357 8.95 -27.80 -0.58
C ARG A 357 9.21 -26.30 -0.55
N TRP A 358 8.14 -25.51 -0.64
CA TRP A 358 8.21 -24.06 -0.53
C TRP A 358 8.56 -23.60 0.89
N ASP A 359 7.97 -24.21 1.92
CA ASP A 359 8.30 -23.96 3.33
C ASP A 359 9.78 -24.24 3.64
N ASP A 360 10.39 -25.21 2.97
CA ASP A 360 11.83 -25.48 3.09
C ASP A 360 12.73 -24.37 2.48
N GLN A 361 12.16 -23.38 1.76
CA GLN A 361 12.91 -22.28 1.14
C GLN A 361 12.97 -20.99 1.98
N VAL A 362 12.60 -21.05 3.27
CA VAL A 362 12.65 -19.89 4.17
C VAL A 362 14.03 -19.20 4.08
N GLY A 363 14.02 -17.89 3.84
CA GLY A 363 15.23 -17.06 3.73
C GLY A 363 15.73 -16.79 2.31
N THR A 364 15.11 -17.35 1.28
CA THR A 364 15.40 -16.99 -0.12
C THR A 364 14.83 -15.62 -0.50
N GLU A 365 15.44 -14.96 -1.50
CA GLU A 365 14.96 -13.68 -2.07
C GLU A 365 13.52 -13.83 -2.58
N ALA A 366 13.19 -14.95 -3.25
CA ALA A 366 11.84 -15.21 -3.73
C ALA A 366 10.82 -15.33 -2.58
N VAL A 367 11.16 -15.99 -1.47
CA VAL A 367 10.28 -16.05 -0.27
C VAL A 367 10.11 -14.67 0.35
N GLN A 368 11.13 -13.82 0.38
CA GLN A 368 11.01 -12.47 0.93
C GLN A 368 10.15 -11.56 0.02
N VAL A 369 10.38 -11.59 -1.29
CA VAL A 369 9.62 -10.81 -2.26
C VAL A 369 8.17 -11.27 -2.31
N LEU A 370 7.93 -12.59 -2.40
CA LEU A 370 6.59 -13.14 -2.39
C LEU A 370 5.93 -12.98 -1.04
N GLY A 371 6.60 -13.24 0.08
CA GLY A 371 6.08 -13.00 1.43
C GLY A 371 5.65 -11.55 1.63
N GLY A 372 6.40 -10.57 1.11
CA GLY A 372 6.00 -9.16 1.14
C GLY A 372 4.78 -8.87 0.27
N ARG A 373 4.75 -9.40 -0.96
CA ARG A 373 3.59 -9.26 -1.85
C ARG A 373 2.36 -9.98 -1.31
N THR A 374 2.58 -11.12 -0.68
CA THR A 374 1.64 -11.90 0.07
C THR A 374 1.13 -11.11 1.24
N MET A 375 1.92 -10.43 2.06
CA MET A 375 1.36 -9.58 3.12
C MET A 375 0.49 -8.42 2.61
N LEU A 376 0.70 -7.99 1.35
CA LEU A 376 -0.18 -7.07 0.63
C LEU A 376 -1.42 -7.76 0.05
N THR A 377 -1.31 -8.98 -0.50
CA THR A 377 -2.40 -9.70 -1.19
C THR A 377 -3.13 -10.73 -0.34
N SER A 378 -2.59 -11.19 0.78
CA SER A 378 -3.07 -12.30 1.64
C SER A 378 -4.12 -11.88 2.64
N SER A 379 -4.42 -10.58 2.72
CA SER A 379 -5.76 -10.17 3.13
C SER A 379 -6.84 -10.66 2.13
N HIS A 380 -6.45 -11.37 1.05
CA HIS A 380 -7.26 -11.75 -0.10
C HIS A 380 -6.92 -13.15 -0.70
N GLY A 381 -6.23 -14.03 0.03
CA GLY A 381 -5.84 -15.35 -0.47
C GLY A 381 -6.79 -16.49 -0.03
N PRO A 382 -6.94 -17.57 -0.82
CA PRO A 382 -7.69 -18.73 -0.37
C PRO A 382 -7.07 -19.43 0.82
N THR A 383 -7.91 -19.80 1.79
CA THR A 383 -7.56 -20.87 2.71
C THR A 383 -8.00 -22.21 2.18
N ILE A 384 -7.06 -23.13 2.03
CA ILE A 384 -7.41 -24.52 1.74
C ILE A 384 -7.77 -25.19 3.07
N ARG A 385 -9.03 -25.63 3.20
CA ARG A 385 -9.35 -26.71 4.12
C ARG A 385 -8.97 -28.03 3.47
N LEU A 386 -8.04 -28.74 4.10
CA LEU A 386 -7.93 -30.18 3.91
C LEU A 386 -9.08 -30.81 4.69
N GLU A 387 -10.21 -31.09 4.04
CA GLU A 387 -11.08 -32.14 4.56
C GLU A 387 -10.34 -33.45 4.35
N VAL A 388 -9.54 -33.85 5.35
CA VAL A 388 -9.07 -35.22 5.46
C VAL A 388 -10.26 -36.00 5.99
N ASP A 389 -10.98 -36.66 5.10
CA ASP A 389 -12.08 -37.58 5.44
C ASP A 389 -11.68 -38.45 6.66
N GLY A 390 -12.37 -38.24 7.78
CA GLY A 390 -12.38 -39.20 8.90
C GLY A 390 -11.54 -38.89 10.15
N VAL A 391 -10.85 -37.75 10.28
CA VAL A 391 -10.16 -37.42 11.55
C VAL A 391 -11.11 -36.68 12.49
N THR A 392 -11.84 -37.45 13.29
CA THR A 392 -12.56 -36.95 14.47
C THR A 392 -11.59 -36.15 15.37
N VAL A 393 -12.01 -34.98 15.85
CA VAL A 393 -11.25 -34.02 16.70
C VAL A 393 -10.86 -34.59 18.09
N PHE A 394 -10.95 -35.91 18.27
CA PHE A 394 -10.55 -36.65 19.48
C PHE A 394 -9.23 -37.42 19.30
N GLY A 395 -8.45 -37.14 18.25
CA GLY A 395 -7.12 -37.71 18.07
C GLY A 395 -6.09 -37.19 19.09
N PRO A 396 -4.93 -37.87 19.24
CA PRO A 396 -3.83 -37.39 20.08
C PRO A 396 -3.46 -35.95 19.72
N LEU A 397 -3.14 -35.13 20.73
CA LEU A 397 -2.78 -33.71 20.58
C LEU A 397 -1.73 -33.45 19.49
N GLU A 398 -0.82 -34.40 19.27
CA GLU A 398 0.24 -34.35 18.26
C GLU A 398 -0.30 -34.45 16.82
N LEU A 399 -1.33 -35.27 16.58
CA LEU A 399 -1.97 -35.40 15.27
C LEU A 399 -2.70 -34.10 14.88
N VAL A 400 -3.37 -33.48 15.85
CA VAL A 400 -4.04 -32.19 15.68
C VAL A 400 -3.02 -31.07 15.41
N ARG A 401 -1.88 -31.08 16.10
CA ARG A 401 -0.79 -30.12 15.88
C ARG A 401 -0.17 -30.27 14.50
N GLU A 402 0.09 -31.50 14.06
CA GLU A 402 0.66 -31.75 12.73
C GLU A 402 -0.33 -31.34 11.62
N GLN A 403 -1.62 -31.63 11.78
CA GLN A 403 -2.64 -31.17 10.84
C GLN A 403 -2.71 -29.64 10.75
N ARG A 404 -2.67 -28.95 11.89
CA ARG A 404 -2.63 -27.47 11.93
C ARG A 404 -1.39 -26.92 11.23
N ARG A 405 -0.22 -27.53 11.47
CA ARG A 405 1.03 -27.16 10.80
C ARG A 405 0.92 -27.31 9.28
N LEU A 406 0.40 -28.44 8.81
CA LEU A 406 0.23 -28.70 7.37
C LEU A 406 -0.74 -27.71 6.72
N GLN A 407 -1.82 -27.35 7.43
CA GLN A 407 -2.76 -26.35 6.97
C GLN A 407 -2.12 -24.96 6.88
N ALA A 408 -1.32 -24.56 7.87
CA ALA A 408 -0.59 -23.29 7.86
C ALA A 408 0.44 -23.21 6.72
N VAL A 409 1.21 -24.29 6.50
CA VAL A 409 2.18 -24.37 5.40
C VAL A 409 1.48 -24.25 4.05
N LEU A 410 0.37 -24.96 3.89
CA LEU A 410 -0.44 -24.88 2.68
C LEU A 410 -1.03 -23.47 2.47
N GLN A 411 -1.47 -22.82 3.55
CA GLN A 411 -1.97 -21.44 3.52
C GLN A 411 -0.92 -20.47 3.00
N CYS A 412 0.29 -20.50 3.56
CA CYS A 412 1.39 -19.64 3.14
C CYS A 412 1.66 -19.79 1.64
N TRP A 413 1.76 -21.03 1.18
CA TRP A 413 1.99 -21.33 -0.23
C TRP A 413 0.87 -20.85 -1.16
N VAL A 414 -0.41 -21.01 -0.77
CA VAL A 414 -1.54 -20.48 -1.57
C VAL A 414 -1.56 -18.97 -1.62
N ASN A 415 -1.19 -18.32 -0.52
CA ASN A 415 -1.11 -16.88 -0.49
C ASN A 415 0.01 -16.38 -1.43
N ASP A 416 1.17 -17.05 -1.42
CA ASP A 416 2.27 -16.76 -2.35
C ASP A 416 1.90 -17.05 -3.81
N LEU A 417 1.18 -18.14 -4.08
CA LEU A 417 0.61 -18.41 -5.40
C LEU A 417 -0.34 -17.30 -5.85
N THR A 418 -1.19 -16.80 -4.94
CA THR A 418 -2.10 -15.69 -5.21
C THR A 418 -1.33 -14.42 -5.51
N ALA A 419 -0.28 -14.12 -4.74
CA ALA A 419 0.63 -13.00 -5.01
C ALA A 419 1.28 -13.12 -6.39
N VAL A 420 1.72 -14.32 -6.80
CA VAL A 420 2.26 -14.56 -8.15
C VAL A 420 1.19 -14.29 -9.22
N VAL A 421 -0.04 -14.76 -9.05
CA VAL A 421 -1.13 -14.56 -10.02
C VAL A 421 -1.50 -13.08 -10.15
N VAL A 422 -1.62 -12.36 -9.03
CA VAL A 422 -2.01 -10.94 -8.96
C VAL A 422 -0.90 -10.04 -9.50
N HIS A 423 0.33 -10.22 -9.02
CA HIS A 423 1.44 -9.31 -9.29
C HIS A 423 2.37 -9.77 -10.43
N ARG A 424 1.99 -10.77 -11.23
CA ARG A 424 2.85 -11.29 -12.31
C ARG A 424 3.41 -10.25 -13.27
N GLY A 425 2.71 -9.13 -13.52
CA GLY A 425 3.20 -8.05 -14.39
C GLY A 425 4.28 -7.19 -13.74
N GLU A 426 4.39 -7.24 -12.42
CA GLU A 426 5.35 -6.50 -11.60
C GLU A 426 6.50 -7.38 -11.11
N LEU A 427 6.28 -8.69 -11.00
CA LEU A 427 7.29 -9.66 -10.59
C LEU A 427 8.30 -9.91 -11.73
N SER A 428 9.57 -9.97 -11.37
CA SER A 428 10.60 -10.38 -12.33
C SER A 428 10.37 -11.84 -12.75
N GLY A 429 10.68 -12.17 -14.01
CA GLY A 429 10.61 -13.55 -14.49
C GLY A 429 11.48 -14.52 -13.66
N ARG A 430 12.55 -14.01 -13.03
CA ARG A 430 13.39 -14.75 -12.09
C ARG A 430 12.63 -15.16 -10.84
N VAL A 431 11.90 -14.25 -10.19
CA VAL A 431 11.13 -14.54 -8.97
C VAL A 431 10.05 -15.59 -9.25
N VAL A 432 9.32 -15.46 -10.38
CA VAL A 432 8.29 -16.42 -10.78
C VAL A 432 8.90 -17.81 -11.07
N ALA A 433 10.02 -17.85 -11.81
CA ALA A 433 10.71 -19.11 -12.11
C ALA A 433 11.26 -19.78 -10.83
N GLU A 434 11.79 -19.00 -9.91
CA GLU A 434 12.30 -19.49 -8.62
C GLU A 434 11.18 -20.09 -7.79
N PHE A 435 10.03 -19.41 -7.65
CA PHE A 435 8.84 -19.95 -6.98
C PHE A 435 8.38 -21.26 -7.60
N CYS A 436 8.28 -21.33 -8.93
CA CYS A 436 7.84 -22.54 -9.63
C CYS A 436 8.80 -23.72 -9.38
N ARG A 437 10.11 -23.47 -9.46
CA ARG A 437 11.16 -24.47 -9.24
C ARG A 437 11.18 -24.93 -7.77
N ALA A 438 11.17 -23.99 -6.83
CA ALA A 438 11.20 -24.23 -5.40
C ALA A 438 9.99 -25.02 -4.90
N SER A 439 8.79 -24.60 -5.33
CA SER A 439 7.55 -25.33 -5.03
C SER A 439 7.46 -26.68 -5.75
N GLY A 440 8.32 -26.96 -6.73
CA GLY A 440 8.23 -28.17 -7.54
C GLY A 440 6.95 -28.25 -8.38
N LEU A 441 6.48 -27.10 -8.89
CA LEU A 441 5.26 -27.03 -9.68
C LEU A 441 5.37 -27.87 -10.96
N PRO A 442 4.29 -28.55 -11.39
CA PRO A 442 4.29 -29.25 -12.66
C PRO A 442 4.47 -28.27 -13.82
N GLU A 443 5.09 -28.72 -14.91
CA GLU A 443 5.49 -27.89 -16.05
C GLU A 443 4.33 -27.09 -16.66
N TRP A 444 3.11 -27.64 -16.67
CA TRP A 444 1.93 -26.92 -17.17
C TRP A 444 1.60 -25.69 -16.32
N MET A 445 1.76 -25.78 -15.01
CA MET A 445 1.46 -24.69 -14.07
C MET A 445 2.59 -23.66 -14.12
N ALA A 446 3.85 -24.11 -14.14
CA ALA A 446 5.00 -23.24 -14.32
C ALA A 446 4.88 -22.43 -15.64
N ARG A 447 4.50 -23.06 -16.75
CA ARG A 447 4.23 -22.36 -18.02
C ARG A 447 3.07 -21.38 -17.90
N THR A 448 2.00 -21.73 -17.19
CA THR A 448 0.84 -20.85 -17.00
C THR A 448 1.19 -19.60 -16.18
N LEU A 449 2.05 -19.74 -15.19
CA LEU A 449 2.52 -18.65 -14.34
C LEU A 449 3.58 -17.78 -15.04
N SER A 450 4.45 -18.41 -15.85
CA SER A 450 5.53 -17.73 -16.57
C SER A 450 5.11 -17.14 -17.93
N ALA A 451 3.96 -17.53 -18.49
CA ALA A 451 3.44 -16.94 -19.71
C ALA A 451 3.10 -15.46 -19.45
N GLN A 452 3.95 -14.56 -19.96
CA GLN A 452 3.71 -13.12 -19.90
C GLN A 452 2.37 -12.79 -20.56
N ARG A 453 1.60 -11.89 -19.94
CA ARG A 453 0.57 -11.17 -20.69
C ARG A 453 1.34 -10.30 -21.68
N ASN A 454 1.34 -10.68 -22.95
CA ASN A 454 1.56 -9.72 -24.03
C ASN A 454 0.49 -8.64 -23.96
#